data_AF-A0A855LCF8-F1
#
_entry.id   AF-A0A855LCF8-F1
#
_cell.length_a   1.000
_cell.length_b   1.000
_cell.length_c   1.000
_cell.angle_alpha   90.00
_cell.angle_beta   90.00
_cell.angle_gamma   90.00
#
_symmetry.space_group_name_H-M   'P 1'
#
loop_
_entity.id
_entity.type
_entity.pdbx_description
1 polymer ?
#
loop_
_entity_poly.entity_id
_entity_poly.type
_entity_poly.pdbx_seq_one_letter_code
_entity_poly.pdbx_strand_id
1 'polypeptide(L)'
;MGLVVVLVQVVNLVGVFREVRKQARNERVWKPFAEAVAATGAAGFTAAQSLADTAMKARSAELIAGLQRHALLNVHVQMGKVHVGLGMATYGLGLLSSAISLKKQHENWQQAVRSGNHSAQGAAELATLGAGGMTAVNAYGLGNTLHAGYSVFTASDRSARIAAWAAAGTRLSTVFFRFNLAGALFTVLELSGSWLFNRYNLSAHDKWLKITPWGRDTDMRGDHSLEDYQSYLAFLIHAPYAQLGPNPYDSWLKNLLFKARPSDIHLVLPRLTLGDLLPPLGGKATHLLGIGAHRISMLLHSRGTPRERKDVVSEEILRSLRIVKSSAEGLVLCLQYPVDPDSEFTPAKETLELAVCIQNLNDKGEWTSRTRVIHIDPRGEGHFVVIAPQLVKEKPPVLRVETQFLEQADHAE
;
A
#
# COMPACT_ATOMS: atom_id res chain seq x y z
N MET A 1 -7.07 -2.57 40.96
CA MET A 1 -5.97 -3.40 40.41
C MET A 1 -5.81 -3.22 38.90
N GLY A 2 -6.82 -3.51 38.06
CA GLY A 2 -6.68 -3.39 36.59
C GLY A 2 -6.25 -2.01 36.05
N LEU A 3 -6.79 -0.91 36.60
CA LEU A 3 -6.42 0.45 36.16
C LEU A 3 -4.98 0.84 36.50
N VAL A 4 -4.46 0.33 37.62
CA VAL A 4 -3.06 0.56 38.06
C VAL A 4 -2.11 -0.23 37.17
N VAL A 5 -2.47 -1.47 36.80
CA VAL A 5 -1.70 -2.28 35.83
C VAL A 5 -1.65 -1.60 34.47
N VAL A 6 -2.76 -1.05 33.98
CA VAL A 6 -2.80 -0.29 32.72
C VAL A 6 -1.91 0.96 32.79
N LEU A 7 -1.96 1.73 33.87
CA LEU A 7 -1.11 2.91 34.05
C LEU A 7 0.38 2.55 34.07
N VAL A 8 0.77 1.47 34.76
CA VAL A 8 2.15 0.99 34.78
C VAL A 8 2.58 0.50 33.39
N GLN A 9 1.71 -0.19 32.66
CA GLN A 9 1.98 -0.62 31.28
C GLN A 9 2.12 0.57 30.33
N VAL A 10 1.33 1.63 30.49
CA VAL A 10 1.46 2.87 29.72
C VAL A 10 2.81 3.56 30.00
N VAL A 11 3.25 3.62 31.26
CA VAL A 11 4.56 4.20 31.62
C VAL A 11 5.71 3.40 31.00
N ASN A 12 5.65 2.07 31.07
CA ASN A 12 6.64 1.20 30.43
C ASN A 12 6.64 1.35 28.91
N LEU A 13 5.46 1.40 28.29
CA LEU A 13 5.31 1.60 26.84
C LEU A 13 5.87 2.96 26.39
N VAL A 14 5.64 4.03 27.16
CA VAL A 14 6.24 5.34 26.91
C VAL A 14 7.76 5.31 27.06
N GLY A 15 8.28 4.55 28.02
CA GLY A 15 9.72 4.29 28.18
C GLY A 15 10.32 3.61 26.94
N VAL A 16 9.72 2.51 26.50
CA VAL A 16 10.13 1.79 25.28
C VAL A 16 10.00 2.69 24.04
N PHE A 17 8.92 3.48 23.92
CA PHE A 17 8.73 4.39 22.79
C PHE A 17 9.81 5.47 22.73
N ARG A 18 10.20 6.04 23.87
CA ARG A 18 11.30 7.02 23.93
C ARG A 18 12.63 6.40 23.57
N GLU A 19 12.90 5.18 24.02
CA GLU A 19 14.17 4.48 23.73
C GLU A 19 14.26 4.06 22.27
N VAL A 20 13.20 3.49 21.70
CA VAL A 20 13.12 3.13 20.28
C VAL A 20 13.25 4.38 19.39
N ARG A 21 12.64 5.50 19.76
CA ARG A 21 12.79 6.77 19.02
C ARG A 21 14.23 7.32 19.08
N LYS A 22 14.95 7.09 20.18
CA LYS A 22 16.35 7.51 20.32
C LYS A 22 17.32 6.61 19.52
N GLN A 23 17.07 5.31 19.47
CA GLN A 23 17.95 4.34 18.81
C GLN A 23 17.65 4.15 17.32
N ALA A 24 16.38 4.18 16.91
CA ALA A 24 15.98 3.89 15.53
C ALA A 24 15.80 5.19 14.71
N ARG A 25 16.89 5.70 14.14
CA ARG A 25 16.83 6.77 13.12
C ARG A 25 16.29 6.26 11.75
N ASN A 26 16.17 4.94 11.59
CA ASN A 26 15.67 4.29 10.38
C ASN A 26 14.13 4.27 10.34
N GLU A 27 13.55 4.98 9.36
CA GLU A 27 12.09 5.06 9.17
C GLU A 27 11.42 3.70 8.99
N ARG A 28 12.12 2.70 8.41
CA ARG A 28 11.59 1.36 8.18
C ARG A 28 11.30 0.61 9.48
N VAL A 29 11.95 0.97 10.59
CA VAL A 29 11.76 0.33 11.90
C VAL A 29 10.83 1.15 12.79
N TRP A 30 10.96 2.47 12.76
CA TRP A 30 10.18 3.34 13.64
C TRP A 30 8.70 3.44 13.24
N LYS A 31 8.36 3.50 11.95
CA LYS A 31 6.97 3.65 11.48
C LYS A 31 6.08 2.45 11.88
N PRO A 32 6.46 1.18 11.63
CA PRO A 32 5.65 0.03 12.04
C PRO A 32 5.51 -0.08 13.56
N PHE A 33 6.57 0.27 14.31
CA PHE A 33 6.52 0.28 15.76
C PHE A 33 5.55 1.34 16.29
N ALA A 34 5.60 2.56 15.76
CA ALA A 34 4.68 3.63 16.14
C ALA A 34 3.22 3.28 15.80
N GLU A 35 2.97 2.66 14.65
CA GLU A 35 1.65 2.15 14.26
C GLU A 35 1.14 1.10 15.26
N ALA A 36 1.96 0.10 15.61
CA ALA A 36 1.58 -0.94 16.57
C ALA A 36 1.30 -0.38 17.96
N VAL A 37 2.12 0.56 18.44
CA VAL A 37 1.90 1.26 19.72
C VAL A 37 0.62 2.08 19.69
N ALA A 38 0.38 2.81 18.59
CA ALA A 38 -0.83 3.61 18.44
C ALA A 38 -2.09 2.73 18.38
N ALA A 39 -2.08 1.67 17.57
CA ALA A 39 -3.19 0.72 17.46
C ALA A 39 -3.50 0.05 18.81
N THR A 40 -2.46 -0.49 19.47
CA THR A 40 -2.60 -1.17 20.77
C THR A 40 -3.08 -0.21 21.85
N GLY A 41 -2.50 1.00 21.90
CA GLY A 41 -2.92 2.04 22.83
C GLY A 41 -4.37 2.47 22.60
N ALA A 42 -4.76 2.73 21.34
CA ALA A 42 -6.12 3.08 20.99
C ALA A 42 -7.12 2.01 21.44
N ALA A 43 -6.83 0.74 21.15
CA ALA A 43 -7.66 -0.40 21.58
C ALA A 43 -7.76 -0.50 23.11
N GLY A 44 -6.64 -0.36 23.83
CA GLY A 44 -6.60 -0.40 25.29
C GLY A 44 -7.41 0.72 25.95
N PHE A 45 -7.27 1.95 25.47
CA PHE A 45 -8.04 3.09 25.96
C PHE A 45 -9.53 2.99 25.59
N THR A 46 -9.85 2.46 24.39
CA THR A 46 -11.24 2.18 23.98
C THR A 46 -11.90 1.18 24.93
N ALA A 47 -11.20 0.08 25.24
CA ALA A 47 -11.70 -0.94 26.17
C ALA A 47 -11.92 -0.36 27.58
N ALA A 48 -10.96 0.41 28.09
CA ALA A 48 -11.09 1.08 29.38
C ALA A 48 -12.26 2.08 29.41
N GLN A 49 -12.42 2.86 28.35
CA GLN A 49 -13.52 3.81 28.19
C GLN A 49 -14.87 3.09 28.10
N SER A 50 -14.93 1.93 27.43
CA SER A 50 -16.14 1.11 27.33
C SER A 50 -16.57 0.56 28.68
N LEU A 51 -15.63 -0.03 29.44
CA LEU A 51 -15.92 -0.57 30.77
C LEU A 51 -16.41 0.53 31.73
N ALA A 52 -15.76 1.70 31.69
CA ALA A 52 -16.15 2.83 32.52
C ALA A 52 -17.53 3.38 32.12
N ASP A 53 -17.80 3.54 30.81
CA ASP A 53 -19.09 4.00 30.28
C ASP A 53 -20.24 3.06 30.71
N THR A 54 -20.07 1.74 30.54
CA THR A 54 -21.05 0.74 30.96
C THR A 54 -21.30 0.78 32.47
N ALA A 55 -20.24 0.84 33.29
CA ALA A 55 -20.37 0.90 34.74
C ALA A 55 -21.09 2.18 35.22
N MET A 56 -20.77 3.33 34.62
CA MET A 56 -21.42 4.61 34.96
C MET A 56 -22.87 4.67 34.47
N LYS A 57 -23.20 4.08 33.32
CA LYS A 57 -24.58 3.94 32.84
C LYS A 57 -25.42 3.06 33.77
N ALA A 58 -24.90 1.91 34.19
CA ALA A 58 -25.57 1.03 35.14
C ALA A 58 -25.86 1.76 36.46
N ARG A 59 -24.85 2.44 37.02
CA ARG A 59 -25.01 3.26 38.23
C ARG A 59 -26.01 4.41 38.03
N SER A 60 -26.03 5.04 36.86
CA SER A 60 -26.99 6.10 36.56
C SER A 60 -28.43 5.59 36.57
N ALA A 61 -28.67 4.39 36.03
CA ALA A 61 -29.99 3.77 36.04
C ALA A 61 -30.49 3.46 37.47
N GLU A 62 -29.62 2.94 38.34
CA GLU A 62 -29.93 2.71 39.76
C GLU A 62 -30.27 4.02 40.49
N LEU A 63 -29.50 5.08 40.26
CA LEU A 63 -29.71 6.39 40.90
C LEU A 63 -31.00 7.09 40.42
N ILE A 64 -31.38 6.87 39.15
CA ILE A 64 -32.67 7.34 38.61
C ILE A 64 -33.82 6.61 39.31
N ALA A 65 -33.74 5.29 39.42
CA ALA A 65 -34.75 4.48 40.12
C ALA A 65 -34.88 4.88 41.61
N GLY A 66 -33.77 5.24 42.25
CA GLY A 66 -33.73 5.72 43.63
C GLY A 66 -34.03 7.21 43.82
N LEU A 67 -34.41 7.96 42.78
CA LEU A 67 -34.68 9.42 42.80
C LEU A 67 -33.51 10.29 43.34
N GLN A 68 -32.27 9.81 43.30
CA GLN A 68 -31.10 10.48 43.87
C GLN A 68 -30.43 11.48 42.91
N ARG A 69 -31.13 12.60 42.64
CA ARG A 69 -30.73 13.61 41.63
C ARG A 69 -29.32 14.19 41.82
N HIS A 70 -28.89 14.45 43.06
CA HIS A 70 -27.55 14.99 43.33
C HIS A 70 -26.43 13.95 43.06
N ALA A 71 -26.66 12.69 43.39
CA ALA A 71 -25.71 11.62 43.10
C ALA A 71 -25.60 11.37 41.58
N LEU A 72 -26.72 11.48 40.86
CA LEU A 72 -26.77 11.36 39.40
C LEU A 72 -25.92 12.43 38.71
N LEU A 73 -26.01 13.69 39.15
CA LEU A 73 -25.18 14.78 38.62
C LEU A 73 -23.68 14.49 38.78
N ASN A 74 -23.26 13.99 39.95
CA ASN A 74 -21.88 13.61 40.20
C ASN A 74 -21.41 12.47 39.28
N VAL A 75 -22.27 11.49 38.97
CA VAL A 75 -21.94 10.43 38.01
C VAL A 75 -21.74 10.99 36.61
N HIS A 76 -22.60 11.89 36.13
CA HIS A 76 -22.41 12.54 34.84
C HIS A 76 -21.13 13.39 34.76
N VAL A 77 -20.74 14.05 35.86
CA VAL A 77 -19.46 14.78 35.93
C VAL A 77 -18.26 13.83 35.81
N GLN A 78 -18.28 12.71 36.55
CA GLN A 78 -17.25 11.68 36.46
C GLN A 78 -17.18 11.09 35.05
N MET A 79 -18.34 10.84 34.45
CA MET A 79 -18.48 10.38 33.08
C MET A 79 -17.84 11.35 32.08
N GLY A 80 -18.09 12.65 32.23
CA GLY A 80 -17.44 13.69 31.43
C GLY A 80 -15.92 13.65 31.53
N LYS A 81 -15.38 13.55 32.76
CA LYS A 81 -13.93 13.49 32.99
C LYS A 81 -13.29 12.27 32.36
N VAL A 82 -13.91 11.10 32.52
CA VAL A 82 -13.44 9.84 31.94
C VAL A 82 -13.48 9.90 30.41
N HIS A 83 -14.58 10.36 29.82
CA HIS A 83 -14.70 10.46 28.36
C HIS A 83 -13.74 11.49 27.75
N VAL A 84 -13.51 12.62 28.40
CA VAL A 84 -12.52 13.59 27.91
C VAL A 84 -11.10 13.04 28.04
N GLY A 85 -10.75 12.47 29.20
CA GLY A 85 -9.41 11.94 29.45
C GLY A 85 -9.08 10.72 28.59
N LEU A 86 -9.86 9.64 28.72
CA LEU A 86 -9.63 8.42 27.95
C LEU A 86 -9.97 8.62 26.47
N GLY A 87 -11.01 9.37 26.14
CA GLY A 87 -11.41 9.62 24.75
C GLY A 87 -10.36 10.40 23.96
N MET A 88 -9.60 11.30 24.58
CA MET A 88 -8.50 11.98 23.91
C MET A 88 -7.41 10.99 23.49
N ALA A 89 -7.04 10.06 24.37
CA ALA A 89 -6.06 9.03 24.08
C ALA A 89 -6.59 8.00 23.05
N THR A 90 -7.82 7.53 23.23
CA THR A 90 -8.52 6.62 22.31
C THR A 90 -8.52 7.16 20.88
N TYR A 91 -9.11 8.34 20.68
CA TYR A 91 -9.31 8.89 19.34
C TYR A 91 -8.03 9.49 18.76
N GLY A 92 -7.12 10.02 19.59
CA GLY A 92 -5.83 10.53 19.12
C GLY A 92 -4.92 9.42 18.58
N LEU A 93 -4.75 8.34 19.35
CA LEU A 93 -3.97 7.18 18.90
C LEU A 93 -4.68 6.42 17.78
N GLY A 94 -6.01 6.31 17.86
CA GLY A 94 -6.83 5.70 16.81
C GLY A 94 -6.68 6.44 15.48
N LEU A 95 -6.72 7.77 15.49
CA LEU A 95 -6.54 8.61 14.29
C LEU A 95 -5.16 8.44 13.68
N LEU A 96 -4.12 8.41 14.51
CA LEU A 96 -2.75 8.16 14.04
C LEU A 96 -2.63 6.79 13.37
N SER A 97 -3.14 5.75 14.01
CA SER A 97 -3.12 4.38 13.49
C SER A 97 -3.91 4.27 12.18
N SER A 98 -5.13 4.81 12.13
CA SER A 98 -5.99 4.69 10.95
C SER A 98 -5.48 5.52 9.78
N ALA A 99 -4.82 6.66 10.01
CA ALA A 99 -4.19 7.45 8.96
C ALA A 99 -3.00 6.71 8.32
N ILE A 100 -2.19 6.01 9.13
CA ILE A 100 -1.11 5.16 8.63
C ILE A 100 -1.67 4.01 7.80
N SER A 101 -2.70 3.32 8.32
CA SER A 101 -3.34 2.23 7.57
C SER A 101 -3.99 2.72 6.28
N LEU A 102 -4.70 3.86 6.29
CA LEU A 102 -5.33 4.44 5.10
C LEU A 102 -4.30 4.70 4.00
N LYS A 103 -3.14 5.25 4.36
CA LYS A 103 -2.05 5.45 3.40
C LYS A 103 -1.60 4.12 2.79
N LYS A 104 -1.37 3.11 3.62
CA LYS A 104 -0.97 1.76 3.18
C LYS A 104 -2.02 1.11 2.27
N GLN A 105 -3.30 1.18 2.62
CA GLN A 105 -4.36 0.58 1.81
C GLN A 105 -4.56 1.34 0.50
N HIS A 106 -4.37 2.66 0.50
CA HIS A 106 -4.37 3.45 -0.72
C HIS A 106 -3.22 3.05 -1.66
N GLU A 107 -2.02 2.83 -1.13
CA GLU A 107 -0.88 2.31 -1.91
C GLU A 107 -1.17 0.92 -2.50
N ASN A 108 -1.75 0.01 -1.71
CA ASN A 108 -2.18 -1.32 -2.17
C ASN A 108 -3.21 -1.22 -3.30
N TRP A 109 -4.18 -0.31 -3.18
CA TRP A 109 -5.19 -0.07 -4.20
C TRP A 109 -4.57 0.48 -5.49
N GLN A 110 -3.69 1.49 -5.39
CA GLN A 110 -2.95 2.00 -6.55
C GLN A 110 -2.16 0.89 -7.23
N GLN A 111 -1.47 0.04 -6.47
CA GLN A 111 -0.73 -1.10 -7.00
C GLN A 111 -1.64 -2.09 -7.73
N ALA A 112 -2.81 -2.44 -7.17
CA ALA A 112 -3.76 -3.34 -7.80
C ALA A 112 -4.34 -2.79 -9.11
N VAL A 113 -4.62 -1.48 -9.14
CA VAL A 113 -5.04 -0.76 -10.34
C VAL A 113 -3.95 -0.84 -11.40
N ARG A 114 -2.69 -0.56 -11.03
CA ARG A 114 -1.54 -0.64 -11.96
C ARG A 114 -1.32 -2.05 -12.49
N SER A 115 -1.50 -3.08 -11.66
CA SER A 115 -1.30 -4.47 -12.06
C SER A 115 -2.48 -5.07 -12.84
N GLY A 116 -3.59 -4.34 -13.01
CA GLY A 116 -4.79 -4.83 -13.70
C GLY A 116 -5.51 -5.97 -12.99
N ASN A 117 -5.25 -6.19 -11.70
CA ASN A 117 -5.84 -7.29 -10.94
C ASN A 117 -7.16 -6.84 -10.31
N HIS A 118 -8.27 -7.00 -11.04
CA HIS A 118 -9.58 -6.51 -10.62
C HIS A 118 -10.06 -7.09 -9.27
N SER A 119 -9.75 -8.35 -8.97
CA SER A 119 -10.12 -8.97 -7.68
C SER A 119 -9.32 -8.36 -6.52
N ALA A 120 -8.02 -8.12 -6.72
CA ALA A 120 -7.20 -7.41 -5.73
C ALA A 120 -7.63 -5.93 -5.62
N GLN A 121 -8.00 -5.29 -6.73
CA GLN A 121 -8.43 -3.90 -6.77
C GLN A 121 -9.70 -3.69 -5.92
N GLY A 122 -10.74 -4.50 -6.14
CA GLY A 122 -11.97 -4.41 -5.35
C GLY A 122 -11.74 -4.72 -3.87
N ALA A 123 -10.84 -5.66 -3.56
CA ALA A 123 -10.46 -5.96 -2.18
C ALA A 123 -9.69 -4.81 -1.49
N ALA A 124 -8.75 -4.18 -2.20
CA ALA A 124 -8.01 -3.02 -1.70
C ALA A 124 -8.90 -1.77 -1.56
N GLU A 125 -9.89 -1.62 -2.44
CA GLU A 125 -10.91 -0.58 -2.30
C GLU A 125 -11.72 -0.76 -1.02
N LEU A 126 -12.21 -1.98 -0.76
CA LEU A 126 -12.89 -2.32 0.50
C LEU A 126 -12.00 -2.00 1.72
N ALA A 127 -10.71 -2.35 1.64
CA ALA A 127 -9.76 -2.07 2.70
C ALA A 127 -9.57 -0.55 2.93
N THR A 128 -9.47 0.20 1.83
CA THR A 128 -9.32 1.66 1.83
C THR A 128 -10.56 2.34 2.41
N LEU A 129 -11.76 1.87 2.05
CA LEU A 129 -13.02 2.35 2.62
C LEU A 129 -13.09 2.09 4.14
N GLY A 130 -12.66 0.90 4.58
CA GLY A 130 -12.52 0.58 6.01
C GLY A 130 -11.59 1.54 6.74
N ALA A 131 -10.35 1.68 6.26
CA ALA A 131 -9.36 2.57 6.88
C ALA A 131 -9.77 4.06 6.83
N GLY A 132 -10.44 4.48 5.74
CA GLY A 132 -10.98 5.82 5.57
C GLY A 132 -12.11 6.12 6.54
N GLY A 133 -13.04 5.18 6.69
CA GLY A 133 -14.12 5.25 7.68
C GLY A 133 -13.59 5.31 9.12
N MET A 134 -12.60 4.48 9.47
CA MET A 134 -11.93 4.54 10.77
C MET A 134 -11.29 5.91 11.03
N THR A 135 -10.64 6.48 10.03
CA THR A 135 -10.03 7.81 10.11
C THR A 135 -11.07 8.89 10.38
N ALA A 136 -12.20 8.88 9.66
CA ALA A 136 -13.30 9.81 9.90
C ALA A 136 -13.92 9.66 11.29
N VAL A 137 -14.15 8.42 11.73
CA VAL A 137 -14.69 8.09 13.07
C VAL A 137 -13.79 8.63 14.17
N ASN A 138 -12.48 8.36 14.09
CA ASN A 138 -11.51 8.83 15.09
C ASN A 138 -11.36 10.36 15.07
N ALA A 139 -11.31 10.98 13.89
CA ALA A 139 -11.26 12.44 13.78
C ALA A 139 -12.49 13.10 14.40
N TYR A 140 -13.70 12.57 14.13
CA TYR A 140 -14.94 13.06 14.70
C TYR A 140 -14.98 12.90 16.22
N GLY A 141 -14.61 11.71 16.73
CA GLY A 141 -14.52 11.44 18.17
C GLY A 141 -13.56 12.41 18.87
N LEU A 142 -12.36 12.59 18.31
CA LEU A 142 -11.35 13.51 18.84
C LEU A 142 -11.86 14.96 18.85
N GLY A 143 -12.48 15.41 17.76
CA GLY A 143 -13.03 16.76 17.65
C GLY A 143 -14.12 17.04 18.70
N ASN A 144 -15.02 16.09 18.92
CA ASN A 144 -16.04 16.20 19.97
C ASN A 144 -15.43 16.23 21.37
N THR A 145 -14.42 15.38 21.64
CA THR A 145 -13.70 15.36 22.91
C THR A 145 -12.96 16.67 23.17
N LEU A 146 -12.25 17.21 22.18
CA LEU A 146 -11.55 18.49 22.28
C LEU A 146 -12.51 19.64 22.55
N HIS A 147 -13.63 19.70 21.82
CA HIS A 147 -14.65 20.71 22.01
C HIS A 147 -15.28 20.65 23.41
N ALA A 148 -15.58 19.44 23.91
CA ALA A 148 -16.09 19.24 25.26
C ALA A 148 -15.06 19.59 26.35
N GLY A 149 -13.78 19.28 26.13
CA GLY A 149 -12.70 19.72 27.02
C GLY A 149 -12.60 21.25 27.05
N TYR A 150 -12.62 21.89 25.88
CA TYR A 150 -12.55 23.34 25.74
C TYR A 150 -13.71 24.06 26.45
N SER A 151 -14.95 23.57 26.29
CA SER A 151 -16.12 24.19 26.94
C SER A 151 -16.06 24.09 28.47
N VAL A 152 -15.47 23.02 29.00
CA VAL A 152 -15.22 22.87 30.43
C VAL A 152 -14.13 23.84 30.91
N PHE A 153 -13.03 23.98 30.16
CA PHE A 153 -11.92 24.84 30.54
C PHE A 153 -12.29 26.33 30.49
N THR A 154 -13.15 26.72 29.57
CA THR A 154 -13.58 28.12 29.39
C THR A 154 -14.79 28.53 30.23
N ALA A 155 -15.38 27.61 31.02
CA ALA A 155 -16.48 27.93 31.92
C ALA A 155 -16.05 28.90 33.04
N SER A 156 -16.81 30.00 33.19
CA SER A 156 -16.52 31.12 34.10
C SER A 156 -16.46 30.71 35.57
N ASP A 157 -17.42 29.89 36.01
CA ASP A 157 -17.65 29.58 37.42
C ASP A 157 -17.66 28.08 37.71
N ARG A 158 -17.53 27.73 39.00
CA ARG A 158 -17.49 26.32 39.46
C ARG A 158 -18.78 25.56 39.13
N SER A 159 -19.93 26.21 39.27
CA SER A 159 -21.24 25.64 38.92
C SER A 159 -21.37 25.40 37.42
N ALA A 160 -20.98 26.39 36.59
CA ALA A 160 -20.94 26.28 35.15
C ALA A 160 -20.01 25.15 34.69
N ARG A 161 -18.86 24.99 35.33
CA ARG A 161 -17.90 23.90 35.05
C ARG A 161 -18.46 22.52 35.41
N ILE A 162 -19.18 22.40 36.52
CA ILE A 162 -19.87 21.15 36.91
C ILE A 162 -20.94 20.80 35.87
N ALA A 163 -21.75 21.77 35.45
CA ALA A 163 -22.75 21.58 34.41
C ALA A 163 -22.11 21.19 33.06
N ALA A 164 -21.01 21.85 32.67
CA ALA A 164 -20.27 21.53 31.46
C ALA A 164 -19.70 20.11 31.48
N TRP A 165 -19.12 19.66 32.60
CA TRP A 165 -18.67 18.28 32.76
C TRP A 165 -19.81 17.27 32.64
N ALA A 166 -20.96 17.55 33.29
CA ALA A 166 -22.12 16.67 33.22
C ALA A 166 -22.69 16.57 31.79
N ALA A 167 -22.78 17.70 31.08
CA ALA A 167 -23.23 17.74 29.69
C ALA A 167 -22.24 17.06 28.73
N ALA A 168 -20.93 17.22 28.98
CA ALA A 168 -19.89 16.50 28.24
C ALA A 168 -20.02 14.98 28.43
N GLY A 169 -20.30 14.51 29.65
CA GLY A 169 -20.46 13.08 29.95
C GLY A 169 -21.57 12.42 29.13
N THR A 170 -22.78 12.99 29.14
CA THR A 170 -23.92 12.42 28.43
C THR A 170 -23.76 12.48 26.91
N ARG A 171 -23.21 13.58 26.38
CA ARG A 171 -22.93 13.75 24.95
C ARG A 171 -21.85 12.79 24.47
N LEU A 172 -20.69 12.77 25.12
CA LEU A 172 -19.55 11.96 24.70
C LEU A 172 -19.81 10.46 24.86
N SER A 173 -20.63 10.06 25.84
CA SER A 173 -21.11 8.69 25.95
C SER A 173 -21.94 8.25 24.73
N THR A 174 -22.81 9.14 24.24
CA THR A 174 -23.63 8.87 23.05
C THR A 174 -22.77 8.80 21.79
N VAL A 175 -21.81 9.72 21.66
CA VAL A 175 -20.82 9.70 20.58
C VAL A 175 -20.03 8.39 20.64
N PHE A 176 -19.47 8.04 21.79
CA PHE A 176 -18.69 6.82 21.98
C PHE A 176 -19.45 5.57 21.52
N PHE A 177 -20.71 5.41 21.92
CA PHE A 177 -21.52 4.25 21.51
C PHE A 177 -21.70 4.18 19.99
N ARG A 178 -22.14 5.28 19.35
CA ARG A 178 -22.41 5.31 17.90
C ARG A 178 -21.15 5.07 17.08
N PHE A 179 -20.07 5.73 17.47
CA PHE A 179 -18.84 5.76 16.71
C PHE A 179 -17.97 4.52 16.96
N ASN A 180 -18.10 3.84 18.10
CA ASN A 180 -17.52 2.50 18.27
C ASN A 180 -18.19 1.46 17.38
N LEU A 181 -19.53 1.50 17.25
CA LEU A 181 -20.23 0.57 16.37
C LEU A 181 -19.81 0.78 14.91
N ALA A 182 -19.78 2.04 14.46
CA ALA A 182 -19.27 2.39 13.14
C ALA A 182 -17.80 1.96 12.97
N GLY A 183 -16.96 2.21 13.99
CA GLY A 183 -15.56 1.82 13.98
C GLY A 183 -15.35 0.30 13.89
N ALA A 184 -16.15 -0.50 14.60
CA ALA A 184 -16.11 -1.95 14.49
C ALA A 184 -16.45 -2.42 13.06
N LEU A 185 -17.47 -1.82 12.45
CA LEU A 185 -17.85 -2.07 11.05
C LEU A 185 -16.71 -1.77 10.09
N PHE A 186 -16.11 -0.59 10.20
CA PHE A 186 -14.99 -0.19 9.35
C PHE A 186 -13.73 -1.02 9.56
N THR A 187 -13.48 -1.47 10.79
CA THR A 187 -12.39 -2.41 11.09
C THR A 187 -12.62 -3.75 10.39
N VAL A 188 -13.85 -4.27 10.39
CA VAL A 188 -14.20 -5.50 9.67
C VAL A 188 -14.02 -5.33 8.16
N LEU A 189 -14.42 -4.19 7.59
CA LEU A 189 -14.20 -3.89 6.18
C LEU A 189 -12.70 -3.84 5.84
N GLU A 190 -11.90 -3.17 6.66
CA GLU A 190 -10.45 -3.07 6.48
C GLU A 190 -9.77 -4.45 6.53
N LEU A 191 -10.10 -5.27 7.53
CA LEU A 191 -9.55 -6.62 7.69
C LEU A 191 -9.98 -7.56 6.57
N SER A 192 -11.26 -7.54 6.20
CA SER A 192 -11.80 -8.40 5.13
C SER A 192 -11.22 -8.01 3.78
N GLY A 193 -11.13 -6.71 3.50
CA GLY A 193 -10.48 -6.19 2.29
C GLY A 193 -9.01 -6.54 2.23
N SER A 194 -8.27 -6.36 3.33
CA SER A 194 -6.83 -6.71 3.40
C SER A 194 -6.60 -8.21 3.20
N TRP A 195 -7.44 -9.05 3.82
CA TRP A 195 -7.36 -10.49 3.67
C TRP A 195 -7.65 -10.93 2.23
N LEU A 196 -8.72 -10.41 1.61
CA LEU A 196 -9.04 -10.66 0.21
C LEU A 196 -7.94 -10.14 -0.73
N PHE A 197 -7.37 -8.97 -0.44
CA PHE A 197 -6.28 -8.41 -1.23
C PHE A 197 -5.07 -9.34 -1.22
N ASN A 198 -4.64 -9.79 -0.04
CA ASN A 198 -3.53 -10.75 0.10
C ASN A 198 -3.85 -12.10 -0.54
N ARG A 199 -5.12 -12.53 -0.56
CA ARG A 199 -5.56 -13.76 -1.22
C ARG A 199 -5.39 -13.70 -2.75
N TYR A 200 -5.57 -12.52 -3.35
CA TYR A 200 -5.45 -12.28 -4.79
C TYR A 200 -4.10 -11.70 -5.22
N ASN A 201 -3.33 -11.13 -4.30
CA ASN A 201 -2.05 -10.48 -4.55
C ASN A 201 -0.95 -11.06 -3.66
N LEU A 202 -0.40 -12.19 -4.09
CA LEU A 202 0.69 -12.89 -3.39
C LEU A 202 2.05 -12.35 -3.81
N SER A 203 2.95 -12.23 -2.84
CA SER A 203 4.36 -11.92 -3.10
C SER A 203 5.06 -13.07 -3.85
N ALA A 204 6.23 -12.80 -4.44
CA ALA A 204 7.08 -13.84 -5.05
C ALA A 204 7.41 -14.95 -4.04
N HIS A 205 7.74 -14.57 -2.80
CA HIS A 205 8.00 -15.51 -1.73
C HIS A 205 6.78 -16.39 -1.40
N ASP A 206 5.60 -15.80 -1.28
CA ASP A 206 4.40 -16.57 -0.93
C ASP A 206 3.93 -17.47 -2.07
N LYS A 207 4.11 -17.04 -3.32
CA LYS A 207 3.90 -17.89 -4.51
C LYS A 207 4.85 -19.09 -4.50
N TRP A 208 6.12 -18.88 -4.15
CA TRP A 208 7.08 -19.96 -3.99
C TRP A 208 6.69 -20.90 -2.85
N LEU A 209 6.41 -20.39 -1.65
CA LEU A 209 6.01 -21.20 -0.50
C LEU A 209 4.79 -22.09 -0.78
N LYS A 210 3.83 -21.61 -1.58
CA LYS A 210 2.64 -22.39 -1.93
C LYS A 210 2.92 -23.70 -2.66
N ILE A 211 3.97 -23.74 -3.49
CA ILE A 211 4.32 -24.96 -4.24
C ILE A 211 5.22 -25.91 -3.46
N THR A 212 5.86 -25.41 -2.39
CA THR A 212 6.77 -26.21 -1.56
C THR A 212 6.01 -27.16 -0.61
N PRO A 213 6.66 -28.20 -0.07
CA PRO A 213 6.04 -29.13 0.89
C PRO A 213 5.54 -28.43 2.17
N TRP A 214 6.07 -27.25 2.50
CA TRP A 214 5.66 -26.43 3.64
C TRP A 214 4.41 -25.57 3.37
N GLY A 215 3.96 -25.48 2.12
CA GLY A 215 2.76 -24.74 1.73
C GLY A 215 1.49 -25.37 2.32
N ARG A 216 0.52 -24.56 2.75
CA ARG A 216 -0.76 -25.05 3.32
C ARG A 216 -1.78 -25.55 2.29
N ASP A 217 -1.55 -25.25 1.01
CA ASP A 217 -2.48 -25.49 -0.08
C ASP A 217 -2.20 -26.87 -0.67
N THR A 218 -3.03 -27.88 -0.35
CA THR A 218 -2.80 -29.28 -0.75
C THR A 218 -2.84 -29.49 -2.25
N ASP A 219 -3.58 -28.64 -2.97
CA ASP A 219 -3.77 -28.74 -4.41
C ASP A 219 -2.60 -28.11 -5.18
N MET A 220 -1.92 -27.13 -4.57
CA MET A 220 -0.74 -26.47 -5.15
C MET A 220 0.59 -27.05 -4.66
N ARG A 221 0.58 -27.78 -3.53
CA ARG A 221 1.76 -28.43 -2.97
C ARG A 221 2.23 -29.53 -3.93
N GLY A 222 3.43 -29.36 -4.47
CA GLY A 222 4.11 -30.40 -5.24
C GLY A 222 5.25 -31.02 -4.43
N ASP A 223 5.64 -32.24 -4.80
CA ASP A 223 6.91 -32.86 -4.40
C ASP A 223 7.87 -32.75 -5.59
N HIS A 224 8.63 -31.65 -5.63
CA HIS A 224 9.57 -31.34 -6.69
C HIS A 224 11.01 -31.40 -6.15
N SER A 225 11.99 -31.44 -7.05
CA SER A 225 13.39 -31.40 -6.63
C SER A 225 13.76 -30.04 -6.03
N LEU A 226 14.82 -29.99 -5.22
CA LEU A 226 15.35 -28.73 -4.70
C LEU A 226 15.72 -27.75 -5.84
N GLU A 227 16.25 -28.28 -6.94
CA GLU A 227 16.62 -27.50 -8.12
C GLU A 227 15.40 -26.86 -8.79
N ASP A 228 14.28 -27.58 -8.86
CA ASP A 228 13.02 -27.04 -9.39
C ASP A 228 12.50 -25.89 -8.52
N TYR A 229 12.54 -26.04 -7.19
CA TYR A 229 12.13 -24.98 -6.28
C TYR A 229 13.03 -23.74 -6.37
N GLN A 230 14.35 -23.94 -6.45
CA GLN A 230 15.30 -22.83 -6.62
C GLN A 230 15.10 -22.13 -7.96
N SER A 231 14.89 -22.89 -9.02
CA SER A 231 14.59 -22.39 -10.36
C SER A 231 13.29 -21.60 -10.40
N TYR A 232 12.24 -22.06 -9.71
CA TYR A 232 10.97 -21.35 -9.62
C TYR A 232 11.08 -20.07 -8.77
N LEU A 233 11.79 -20.11 -7.64
CA LEU A 233 12.03 -18.91 -6.84
C LEU A 233 12.78 -17.87 -7.66
N ALA A 234 13.86 -18.28 -8.33
CA ALA A 234 14.62 -17.44 -9.24
C ALA A 234 13.73 -16.83 -10.32
N PHE A 235 12.83 -17.63 -10.90
CA PHE A 235 11.85 -17.16 -11.89
C PHE A 235 10.88 -16.10 -11.36
N LEU A 236 10.54 -16.14 -10.07
CA LEU A 236 9.64 -15.17 -9.44
C LEU A 236 10.35 -13.89 -8.99
N ILE A 237 11.53 -14.00 -8.37
CA ILE A 237 12.26 -12.83 -7.83
C ILE A 237 13.04 -12.06 -8.90
N HIS A 238 13.43 -12.73 -10.00
CA HIS A 238 14.13 -12.10 -11.13
C HIS A 238 13.17 -11.76 -12.28
N ALA A 239 11.88 -11.55 -11.96
CA ALA A 239 10.92 -11.11 -12.96
C ALA A 239 11.22 -9.66 -13.37
N PRO A 240 11.16 -9.34 -14.69
CA PRO A 240 11.36 -7.98 -15.14
C PRO A 240 10.24 -7.06 -14.63
N TYR A 241 10.56 -5.81 -14.33
CA TYR A 241 9.58 -4.84 -13.86
C TYR A 241 9.87 -3.46 -14.46
N ALA A 242 8.86 -2.60 -14.51
CA ALA A 242 9.01 -1.23 -14.95
C ALA A 242 8.90 -0.26 -13.77
N GLN A 243 9.64 0.84 -13.83
CA GLN A 243 9.60 1.92 -12.86
C GLN A 243 9.43 3.24 -13.60
N LEU A 244 8.41 4.02 -13.22
CA LEU A 244 8.14 5.34 -13.77
C LEU A 244 8.35 6.40 -12.70
N GLY A 245 8.91 7.53 -13.10
CA GLY A 245 9.21 8.65 -12.22
C GLY A 245 10.69 8.73 -11.83
N PRO A 246 11.08 9.76 -11.05
CA PRO A 246 12.45 9.94 -10.61
C PRO A 246 12.94 8.69 -9.88
N ASN A 247 13.95 8.01 -10.43
CA ASN A 247 14.71 7.03 -9.65
C ASN A 247 15.41 7.83 -8.54
N PRO A 248 15.05 7.68 -7.25
CA PRO A 248 15.69 8.46 -6.21
C PRO A 248 17.17 8.13 -6.24
N TYR A 249 18.02 9.12 -6.59
CA TYR A 249 19.46 8.95 -6.46
C TYR A 249 19.78 8.63 -5.00
N ASP A 250 20.83 7.85 -4.76
CA ASP A 250 21.32 7.51 -3.41
C ASP A 250 21.65 8.75 -2.54
N SER A 251 21.70 9.96 -3.14
CA SER A 251 22.00 11.21 -2.45
C SER A 251 20.92 12.28 -2.67
N TRP A 252 20.42 12.83 -1.56
CA TRP A 252 19.49 13.96 -1.51
C TRP A 252 19.98 15.20 -2.29
N LEU A 253 21.29 15.46 -2.32
CA LEU A 253 21.88 16.58 -3.08
C LEU A 253 21.77 16.39 -4.60
N LYS A 254 21.87 15.14 -5.09
CA LYS A 254 21.68 14.84 -6.52
C LYS A 254 20.22 15.03 -6.93
N ASN A 255 19.26 14.70 -6.06
CA ASN A 255 17.83 14.97 -6.30
C ASN A 255 17.52 16.48 -6.36
N LEU A 256 18.28 17.31 -5.65
CA LEU A 256 18.11 18.77 -5.66
C LEU A 256 18.72 19.42 -6.92
N LEU A 257 19.88 18.93 -7.38
CA LEU A 257 20.64 19.50 -8.50
C LEU A 257 20.23 18.92 -9.86
N PHE A 258 19.88 17.64 -9.91
CA PHE A 258 19.45 16.93 -11.12
C PHE A 258 17.98 16.55 -10.97
N LYS A 259 17.12 17.41 -11.51
CA LYS A 259 15.71 17.09 -11.67
C LYS A 259 15.61 15.96 -12.68
N ALA A 260 15.33 14.72 -12.25
CA ALA A 260 15.07 13.63 -13.18
C ALA A 260 13.93 14.08 -14.12
N ARG A 261 14.10 13.91 -15.43
CA ARG A 261 13.04 14.28 -16.38
C ARG A 261 11.85 13.35 -16.15
N PRO A 262 10.67 13.85 -15.78
CA PRO A 262 9.47 13.04 -15.65
C PRO A 262 8.97 12.68 -17.05
N SER A 263 9.43 11.55 -17.60
CA SER A 263 8.97 11.03 -18.89
C SER A 263 9.48 9.62 -19.25
N ASP A 264 10.56 9.14 -18.63
CA ASP A 264 11.19 7.90 -19.06
C ASP A 264 10.71 6.69 -18.25
N ILE A 265 10.37 5.61 -18.96
CA ILE A 265 9.99 4.33 -18.39
C ILE A 265 11.28 3.52 -18.20
N HIS A 266 11.66 3.21 -16.96
CA HIS A 266 12.83 2.37 -16.68
C HIS A 266 12.40 0.90 -16.58
N LEU A 267 12.82 0.10 -17.54
CA LEU A 267 12.69 -1.35 -17.52
C LEU A 267 13.90 -1.95 -16.80
N VAL A 268 13.65 -2.63 -15.68
CA VAL A 268 14.67 -3.33 -14.91
C VAL A 268 14.63 -4.81 -15.22
N LEU A 269 15.78 -5.37 -15.59
CA LEU A 269 16.01 -6.77 -15.90
C LEU A 269 16.98 -7.35 -14.87
N PRO A 270 16.47 -7.91 -13.75
CA PRO A 270 17.33 -8.47 -12.70
C PRO A 270 18.18 -9.62 -13.25
N ARG A 271 19.44 -9.71 -12.80
CA ARG A 271 20.41 -10.78 -13.18
C ARG A 271 20.82 -10.87 -14.65
N LEU A 272 20.29 -10.01 -15.51
CA LEU A 272 20.76 -9.90 -16.88
C LEU A 272 21.78 -8.77 -16.94
N THR A 273 22.96 -9.03 -17.48
CA THR A 273 23.96 -7.99 -17.75
C THR A 273 24.07 -7.74 -19.25
N LEU A 274 24.70 -6.62 -19.63
CA LEU A 274 24.97 -6.37 -21.05
C LEU A 274 25.89 -7.44 -21.63
N GLY A 275 26.82 -7.97 -20.83
CA GLY A 275 27.73 -9.05 -21.22
C GLY A 275 27.02 -10.37 -21.55
N ASP A 276 25.90 -10.67 -20.90
CA ASP A 276 25.11 -11.88 -21.18
C ASP A 276 24.38 -11.82 -22.54
N LEU A 277 24.10 -10.59 -22.99
CA LEU A 277 23.40 -10.31 -24.25
C LEU A 277 24.34 -10.10 -25.43
N LEU A 278 25.62 -9.85 -25.17
CA LEU A 278 26.64 -9.67 -26.19
C LEU A 278 27.35 -11.01 -26.46
N PRO A 279 27.66 -11.34 -27.72
CA PRO A 279 28.44 -12.52 -28.02
C PRO A 279 29.87 -12.35 -27.47
N PRO A 280 30.42 -13.32 -26.70
CA PRO A 280 31.84 -13.34 -26.41
C PRO A 280 32.63 -13.47 -27.72
N LEU A 281 33.86 -12.93 -27.79
CA LEU A 281 34.70 -12.95 -29.00
C LEU A 281 34.73 -14.34 -29.66
N GLY A 282 33.95 -14.54 -30.73
CA GLY A 282 33.84 -15.78 -31.51
C GLY A 282 32.72 -16.76 -31.09
N GLY A 283 31.92 -16.46 -30.07
CA GLY A 283 30.82 -17.31 -29.57
C GLY A 283 29.41 -16.76 -29.83
N LYS A 284 28.40 -17.53 -29.41
CA LYS A 284 26.99 -17.08 -29.40
C LYS A 284 26.69 -16.41 -28.06
N ALA A 285 25.84 -15.38 -28.06
CA ALA A 285 25.32 -14.80 -26.82
C ALA A 285 24.58 -15.89 -26.01
N THR A 286 24.70 -15.87 -24.68
CA THR A 286 24.00 -16.82 -23.81
C THR A 286 22.52 -16.46 -23.68
N HIS A 287 22.21 -15.17 -23.78
CA HIS A 287 20.84 -14.66 -23.69
C HIS A 287 20.48 -13.78 -24.89
N LEU A 288 19.20 -13.79 -25.26
CA LEU A 288 18.63 -12.84 -26.20
C LEU A 288 17.46 -12.10 -25.56
N LEU A 289 17.41 -10.79 -25.83
CA LEU A 289 16.31 -9.92 -25.39
C LEU A 289 15.40 -9.62 -26.56
N GLY A 290 14.10 -9.72 -26.33
CA GLY A 290 13.06 -9.26 -27.24
C GLY A 290 12.06 -8.38 -26.51
N ILE A 291 11.56 -7.36 -27.19
CA ILE A 291 10.58 -6.41 -26.65
C ILE A 291 9.41 -6.30 -27.64
N GLY A 292 8.19 -6.37 -27.10
CA GLY A 292 6.97 -6.08 -27.84
C GLY A 292 6.11 -5.12 -27.04
N ALA A 293 5.28 -4.32 -27.72
CA ALA A 293 4.41 -3.38 -27.04
C ALA A 293 3.06 -3.18 -27.73
N HIS A 294 2.01 -3.12 -26.94
CA HIS A 294 0.70 -2.61 -27.33
C HIS A 294 0.40 -1.31 -26.60
N ARG A 295 -0.10 -0.32 -27.33
CA ARG A 295 -0.78 0.84 -26.74
C ARG A 295 -2.26 0.52 -26.65
N ILE A 296 -2.79 0.50 -25.45
CA ILE A 296 -4.21 0.31 -25.18
C ILE A 296 -4.81 1.67 -24.83
N SER A 297 -5.71 2.18 -25.67
CA SER A 297 -6.40 3.45 -25.46
C SER A 297 -7.91 3.23 -25.29
N MET A 298 -8.51 3.93 -24.33
CA MET A 298 -9.95 4.02 -24.17
C MET A 298 -10.43 5.36 -24.70
N LEU A 299 -11.10 5.33 -25.85
CA LEU A 299 -11.66 6.51 -26.50
C LEU A 299 -13.09 6.72 -26.00
N LEU A 300 -13.36 7.86 -25.35
CA LEU A 300 -14.74 8.29 -25.08
C LEU A 300 -15.30 8.98 -26.32
N HIS A 301 -16.10 8.26 -27.10
CA HIS A 301 -16.95 8.90 -28.10
C HIS A 301 -18.16 9.54 -27.41
N SER A 302 -18.51 10.76 -27.80
CA SER A 302 -19.49 11.64 -27.14
C SER A 302 -20.92 11.07 -27.01
N ARG A 303 -21.23 9.89 -27.54
CA ARG A 303 -22.52 9.18 -27.41
C ARG A 303 -22.43 7.64 -27.33
N GLY A 304 -21.25 7.04 -27.11
CA GLY A 304 -21.05 5.59 -27.24
C GLY A 304 -20.45 4.91 -26.00
N THR A 305 -20.53 3.58 -25.95
CA THR A 305 -19.81 2.76 -24.96
C THR A 305 -18.29 2.93 -25.15
N PRO A 306 -17.49 2.96 -24.07
CA PRO A 306 -16.04 3.05 -24.18
C PRO A 306 -15.52 1.88 -25.01
N ARG A 307 -14.80 2.16 -26.09
CA ARG A 307 -14.20 1.12 -26.94
C ARG A 307 -12.69 1.09 -26.70
N GLU A 308 -12.21 -0.07 -26.29
CA GLU A 308 -10.79 -0.35 -26.15
C GLU A 308 -10.18 -0.48 -27.55
N ARG A 309 -9.21 0.38 -27.87
CA ARG A 309 -8.39 0.30 -29.08
C ARG A 309 -6.99 -0.18 -28.69
N LYS A 310 -6.46 -1.14 -29.44
CA LYS A 310 -5.11 -1.66 -29.28
C LYS A 310 -4.30 -1.38 -30.53
N ASP A 311 -3.24 -0.61 -30.39
CA ASP A 311 -2.29 -0.33 -31.45
C ASP A 311 -0.97 -1.04 -31.15
N VAL A 312 -0.33 -1.63 -32.16
CA VAL A 312 1.01 -2.22 -32.03
C VAL A 312 2.03 -1.09 -32.10
N VAL A 313 2.87 -0.96 -31.06
CA VAL A 313 3.89 0.11 -30.95
C VAL A 313 5.28 -0.46 -30.66
N SER A 314 5.52 -1.73 -31.02
CA SER A 314 6.77 -2.44 -30.72
C SER A 314 8.00 -1.77 -31.33
N GLU A 315 7.89 -1.25 -32.56
CA GLU A 315 8.99 -0.61 -33.30
C GLU A 315 9.40 0.71 -32.66
N GLU A 316 8.43 1.54 -32.28
CA GLU A 316 8.64 2.84 -31.64
C GLU A 316 9.31 2.68 -30.27
N ILE A 317 8.86 1.70 -29.49
CA ILE A 317 9.51 1.35 -28.22
C ILE A 317 10.95 0.92 -28.47
N LEU A 318 11.18 0.02 -29.42
CA LEU A 318 12.52 -0.52 -29.70
C LEU A 318 13.49 0.58 -30.18
N ARG A 319 13.03 1.55 -30.96
CA ARG A 319 13.83 2.72 -31.37
C ARG A 319 14.15 3.68 -30.22
N SER A 320 13.30 3.73 -29.19
CA SER A 320 13.51 4.59 -28.02
C SER A 320 14.40 3.97 -26.93
N LEU A 321 14.76 2.69 -27.09
CA LEU A 321 15.46 1.94 -26.06
C LEU A 321 16.90 2.43 -25.87
N ARG A 322 17.29 2.73 -24.64
CA ARG A 322 18.65 3.12 -24.29
C ARG A 322 19.12 2.45 -23.00
N ILE A 323 20.42 2.28 -22.85
CA ILE A 323 21.04 1.68 -21.66
C ILE A 323 21.22 2.76 -20.60
N VAL A 324 20.67 2.55 -19.41
CA VAL A 324 20.87 3.43 -18.24
C VAL A 324 21.98 2.91 -17.35
N LYS A 325 21.97 1.60 -17.05
CA LYS A 325 22.91 0.97 -16.13
C LYS A 325 23.09 -0.49 -16.47
N SER A 326 24.33 -0.97 -16.43
CA SER A 326 24.64 -2.41 -16.44
C SER A 326 25.61 -2.72 -15.31
N SER A 327 25.19 -3.58 -14.38
CA SER A 327 25.97 -3.96 -13.20
C SER A 327 25.73 -5.41 -12.83
N ALA A 328 26.47 -5.93 -11.84
CA ALA A 328 26.24 -7.28 -11.31
C ALA A 328 24.81 -7.50 -10.75
N GLU A 329 24.10 -6.43 -10.40
CA GLU A 329 22.72 -6.49 -9.89
C GLU A 329 21.68 -6.64 -11.02
N GLY A 330 22.01 -6.21 -12.25
CA GLY A 330 21.15 -6.30 -13.42
C GLY A 330 21.35 -5.19 -14.44
N LEU A 331 20.50 -5.22 -15.47
CA LEU A 331 20.47 -4.28 -16.59
C LEU A 331 19.23 -3.40 -16.48
N VAL A 332 19.42 -2.10 -16.60
CA VAL A 332 18.35 -1.11 -16.62
C VAL A 332 18.34 -0.44 -17.98
N LEU A 333 17.21 -0.54 -18.67
CA LEU A 333 16.94 0.10 -19.95
C LEU A 333 15.92 1.20 -19.75
N CYS A 334 16.08 2.35 -20.40
CA CYS A 334 15.01 3.34 -20.49
C CYS A 334 14.35 3.26 -21.86
N LEU A 335 13.05 3.50 -21.87
CA LEU A 335 12.25 3.63 -23.08
C LEU A 335 11.32 4.84 -22.93
N GLN A 336 10.98 5.45 -24.06
CA GLN A 336 10.06 6.58 -24.10
C GLN A 336 8.67 6.09 -24.49
N TYR A 337 7.65 6.69 -23.89
CA TYR A 337 6.29 6.40 -24.30
C TYR A 337 6.01 7.00 -25.70
N PRO A 338 5.55 6.22 -26.69
CA PRO A 338 5.31 6.69 -28.03
C PRO A 338 3.97 7.42 -28.07
N VAL A 339 4.04 8.75 -27.96
CA VAL A 339 2.89 9.65 -28.11
C VAL A 339 2.45 9.61 -29.58
N ASP A 340 1.14 9.44 -29.82
CA ASP A 340 0.57 9.62 -31.15
C ASP A 340 0.37 11.12 -31.43
N PRO A 341 1.16 11.77 -32.29
CA PRO A 341 0.96 13.18 -32.61
C PRO A 341 -0.31 13.39 -33.46
N ASP A 342 -0.78 12.36 -34.17
CA ASP A 342 -1.90 12.44 -35.11
C ASP A 342 -3.25 12.05 -34.49
N SER A 343 -3.27 11.78 -33.17
CA SER A 343 -4.51 11.44 -32.48
C SER A 343 -5.42 12.66 -32.35
N GLU A 344 -6.52 12.65 -33.12
CA GLU A 344 -7.55 13.68 -33.14
C GLU A 344 -8.24 13.91 -31.78
N PHE A 345 -8.17 12.91 -30.88
CA PHE A 345 -8.73 12.97 -29.53
C PHE A 345 -7.70 12.56 -28.48
N THR A 346 -7.67 13.26 -27.35
CA THR A 346 -6.99 12.76 -26.15
C THR A 346 -7.82 11.64 -25.52
N PRO A 347 -7.33 10.39 -25.49
CA PRO A 347 -8.05 9.29 -24.86
C PRO A 347 -8.22 9.53 -23.36
N ALA A 348 -9.29 8.99 -22.80
CA ALA A 348 -9.56 9.15 -21.37
C ALA A 348 -8.68 8.26 -20.50
N LYS A 349 -8.19 7.15 -21.06
CA LYS A 349 -7.21 6.28 -20.42
C LYS A 349 -6.29 5.70 -21.48
N GLU A 350 -5.00 5.75 -21.22
CA GLU A 350 -3.95 5.09 -22.01
C GLU A 350 -3.14 4.19 -21.09
N THR A 351 -2.84 2.99 -21.56
CA THR A 351 -1.92 2.07 -20.88
C THR A 351 -1.02 1.43 -21.92
N LEU A 352 0.26 1.30 -21.58
CA LEU A 352 1.25 0.57 -22.36
C LEU A 352 1.32 -0.87 -21.83
N GLU A 353 1.07 -1.85 -22.69
CA GLU A 353 1.30 -3.26 -22.40
C GLU A 353 2.64 -3.67 -23.02
N LEU A 354 3.65 -3.82 -22.17
CA LEU A 354 5.02 -4.12 -22.56
C LEU A 354 5.31 -5.61 -22.35
N ALA A 355 5.58 -6.34 -23.44
CA ALA A 355 6.12 -7.69 -23.37
C ALA A 355 7.65 -7.67 -23.40
N VAL A 356 8.24 -8.36 -22.42
CA VAL A 356 9.65 -8.60 -22.28
C VAL A 356 9.90 -10.08 -22.48
N CYS A 357 10.62 -10.42 -23.54
CA CYS A 357 10.97 -11.78 -23.89
C CYS A 357 12.45 -12.00 -23.64
N ILE A 358 12.79 -12.92 -22.74
CA ILE A 358 14.18 -13.31 -22.50
C ILE A 358 14.32 -14.74 -22.99
N GLN A 359 15.24 -14.96 -23.92
CA GLN A 359 15.60 -16.30 -24.39
C GLN A 359 16.94 -16.68 -23.77
N ASN A 360 17.02 -17.89 -23.21
CA ASN A 360 18.26 -18.45 -22.68
C ASN A 360 18.64 -19.70 -23.48
N LEU A 361 19.92 -19.80 -23.83
CA LEU A 361 20.50 -20.98 -24.45
C LEU A 361 20.78 -22.03 -23.37
N ASN A 362 20.13 -23.19 -23.47
CA ASN A 362 20.36 -24.27 -22.51
C ASN A 362 21.66 -25.04 -22.81
N ASP A 363 22.07 -25.93 -21.90
CA ASP A 363 23.28 -26.76 -22.05
C ASP A 363 23.25 -27.70 -23.28
N LYS A 364 22.06 -27.92 -23.85
CA LYS A 364 21.84 -28.72 -25.07
C LYS A 364 21.91 -27.86 -26.35
N GLY A 365 22.13 -26.56 -26.24
CA GLY A 365 22.19 -25.62 -27.37
C GLY A 365 20.82 -25.22 -27.93
N GLU A 366 19.73 -25.46 -27.21
CA GLU A 366 18.37 -25.06 -27.58
C GLU A 366 17.95 -23.76 -26.88
N TRP A 367 17.18 -22.93 -27.59
CA TRP A 367 16.66 -21.69 -27.04
C TRP A 367 15.38 -21.91 -26.25
N THR A 368 15.37 -21.49 -24.99
CA THR A 368 14.17 -21.46 -24.15
C THR A 368 13.68 -20.02 -24.02
N SER A 369 12.47 -19.75 -24.51
CA SER A 369 11.88 -18.41 -24.52
C SER A 369 10.96 -18.17 -23.34
N ARG A 370 11.10 -17.04 -22.66
CA ARG A 370 10.23 -16.62 -21.55
C ARG A 370 9.72 -15.21 -21.78
N THR A 371 8.43 -15.09 -22.14
CA THR A 371 7.76 -13.81 -22.32
C THR A 371 6.96 -13.43 -21.08
N ARG A 372 7.22 -12.23 -20.56
CA ARG A 372 6.57 -11.60 -19.40
C ARG A 372 5.91 -10.32 -19.89
N VAL A 373 4.74 -9.98 -19.36
CA VAL A 373 3.99 -8.78 -19.77
C VAL A 373 3.79 -7.85 -18.57
N ILE A 374 4.00 -6.57 -18.77
CA ILE A 374 3.87 -5.51 -17.76
C ILE A 374 2.84 -4.49 -18.27
N HIS A 375 1.87 -4.13 -17.44
CA HIS A 375 0.94 -3.04 -17.72
C HIS A 375 1.47 -1.78 -17.07
N ILE A 376 1.63 -0.74 -17.88
CA ILE A 376 2.24 0.52 -17.49
C ILE A 376 1.24 1.62 -17.77
N ASP A 377 0.97 2.46 -16.79
CA ASP A 377 0.29 3.73 -17.00
C ASP A 377 1.37 4.78 -17.34
N PRO A 378 1.51 5.21 -18.59
CA PRO A 378 2.61 6.06 -19.04
C PRO A 378 2.61 7.44 -18.38
N ARG A 379 1.49 7.87 -17.80
CA ARG A 379 1.36 9.14 -17.08
C ARG A 379 1.41 8.96 -15.56
N GLY A 380 1.52 7.72 -15.10
CA GLY A 380 1.62 7.36 -13.70
C GLY A 380 3.05 7.43 -13.16
N GLU A 381 3.18 7.20 -11.86
CA GLU A 381 4.46 7.06 -11.17
C GLU A 381 4.49 5.75 -10.39
N GLY A 382 5.69 5.23 -10.12
CA GLY A 382 5.93 4.10 -9.22
C GLY A 382 6.38 2.81 -9.91
N HIS A 383 6.17 1.69 -9.22
CA HIS A 383 6.64 0.36 -9.60
C HIS A 383 5.53 -0.47 -10.25
N PHE A 384 5.81 -1.06 -11.41
CA PHE A 384 4.91 -1.86 -12.23
C PHE A 384 5.46 -3.26 -12.41
N VAL A 385 4.73 -4.26 -11.92
CA VAL A 385 5.13 -5.67 -11.92
C VAL A 385 4.60 -6.42 -13.12
N VAL A 386 5.18 -7.58 -13.40
CA VAL A 386 4.63 -8.55 -14.36
C VAL A 386 3.20 -8.94 -13.97
N ILE A 387 2.30 -8.88 -14.94
CA ILE A 387 0.92 -9.31 -14.83
C ILE A 387 0.83 -10.84 -14.85
N ALA A 388 -0.18 -11.40 -14.20
CA ALA A 388 -0.50 -12.82 -14.34
C ALA A 388 -0.77 -13.17 -15.83
N PRO A 389 -0.21 -14.29 -16.36
CA PRO A 389 -0.38 -14.67 -17.77
C PRO A 389 -1.85 -14.78 -18.21
N GLN A 390 -2.75 -15.12 -17.28
CA GLN A 390 -4.19 -15.28 -17.53
C GLN A 390 -4.90 -13.96 -17.86
N LEU A 391 -4.33 -12.81 -17.46
CA LEU A 391 -4.90 -11.49 -17.72
C LEU A 391 -4.46 -10.93 -19.08
N VAL A 392 -3.48 -11.57 -19.74
CA VAL A 392 -2.99 -11.17 -21.06
C VAL A 392 -3.86 -11.84 -22.12
N LYS A 393 -4.76 -11.07 -22.74
CA LYS A 393 -5.64 -11.58 -23.80
C LYS A 393 -4.89 -11.91 -25.09
N GLU A 394 -3.93 -11.06 -25.47
CA GLU A 394 -3.17 -11.16 -26.70
C GLU A 394 -1.78 -10.57 -26.48
N LYS A 395 -0.74 -11.36 -26.71
CA LYS A 395 0.65 -10.91 -26.49
C LYS A 395 1.08 -10.01 -27.64
N PRO A 396 1.76 -8.88 -27.37
CA PRO A 396 2.28 -8.05 -28.43
C PRO A 396 3.36 -8.78 -29.25
N PRO A 397 3.49 -8.45 -30.55
CA PRO A 397 4.52 -9.01 -31.40
C PRO A 397 5.88 -8.56 -30.86
N VAL A 398 6.69 -9.54 -30.47
CA VAL A 398 8.00 -9.34 -29.88
C VAL A 398 9.03 -9.17 -30.98
N LEU A 399 9.74 -8.05 -30.95
CA LEU A 399 10.88 -7.76 -31.82
C LEU A 399 12.18 -8.05 -31.08
N ARG A 400 13.19 -8.54 -31.79
CA ARG A 400 14.50 -8.83 -31.20
C ARG A 400 15.25 -7.52 -30.96
N VAL A 401 15.81 -7.36 -29.77
CA VAL A 401 16.66 -6.22 -29.43
C VAL A 401 18.09 -6.52 -29.87
N GLU A 402 18.61 -5.67 -30.75
CA GLU A 402 20.01 -5.71 -31.17
C GLU A 402 20.86 -4.90 -30.18
N THR A 403 21.23 -5.55 -29.07
CA THR A 403 21.88 -4.92 -27.91
C THR A 403 23.20 -4.22 -28.23
N GLN A 404 23.87 -4.63 -29.31
CA GLN A 404 25.09 -4.02 -29.84
C GLN A 404 24.89 -2.61 -30.42
N PHE A 405 23.64 -2.21 -30.73
CA PHE A 405 23.30 -0.90 -31.27
C PHE A 405 22.56 0.00 -30.27
N LEU A 406 22.41 -0.44 -29.02
CA LEU A 406 21.77 0.38 -28.00
C LEU A 406 22.70 1.51 -27.56
N GLU A 407 22.19 2.73 -27.62
CA GLU A 407 22.88 3.91 -27.13
C GLU A 407 22.78 4.01 -25.59
N GLN A 408 23.72 4.72 -24.99
CA GLN A 408 23.67 5.06 -23.57
C GLN A 408 22.71 6.24 -23.35
N ALA A 409 21.89 6.18 -22.30
CA ALA A 409 20.97 7.25 -21.96
C ALA A 409 21.72 8.49 -21.45
N ASP A 410 21.18 9.68 -21.68
CA ASP A 410 21.78 10.95 -21.24
C ASP A 410 22.00 11.03 -19.71
N HIS A 411 21.19 10.27 -18.96
CA HIS A 411 21.24 10.15 -17.50
C HIS A 411 21.81 8.81 -17.02
N ALA A 412 22.55 8.09 -17.87
CA ALA A 412 23.23 6.86 -17.47
C ALA A 412 24.26 7.12 -16.36
N GLU A 413 24.41 6.15 -15.46
CA GLU A 413 25.40 6.18 -14.36
C GLU A 413 26.78 5.72 -14.78
#